data_AF-A0A8J9YQ16-F1
#
_entry.id   AF-A0A8J9YQ16-F1
#
_cell.length_a   1.000
_cell.length_b   1.000
_cell.length_c   1.000
_cell.angle_alpha   90.00
_cell.angle_beta   90.00
_cell.angle_gamma   90.00
#
_symmetry.space_group_name_H-M   'P 1'
#
loop_
_entity.id
_entity.type
_entity.pdbx_description
1 polymer ?
#
loop_
_entity_poly.entity_id
_entity_poly.type
_entity_poly.pdbx_seq_one_letter_code
_entity_poly.pdbx_strand_id
1 'polypeptide(L)'
;MLVLLAIFTVFIQVGTEAAVLDDVNRHALPMQDDAQDMAGTSNTHPLAATTFADCAGLFPVLYWTNGVQDGVYPIKPESSSDHFDVYCDMTTNGGRWTVIQRRFDGHLNFVRNWADYKNGFGRVEGEHWLGLDKMHALTTQDNYELYVQLEDWEGNTAYAKYDAFSIGDESTGYTLNIGGYSGDAGDSMGSYHNGMKFSARDVTMLLLLTTCIIACLQVGTVAEVEVQTPNDVDTYLLPNQEDALNAEARDQPLGATNFEDCARLFPLLYWTNTVQDGVFPIKPTSSSNHFDVYCDMTTDGGGWTVIQRRFDGTVNFYRRWADYKNGFGRVEGEHWLGLDKIHNLITQNDYELYVELEDWEGNTAYAKYDTFSLGDESTDYTLNIGGYSGNAGDAIIYHNGMKFSARDVDNDFDSIDHCARRIAGGWWYTSCAHSALNGAYYHPEDYHGTDTGWGVFWYQWKGLYYSLKATKMMVRPLNFTRKL
;
A
#
# COMPACT_ATOMS: atom_id res chain seq x y z
N MET A 1 15.03 -15.67 5.07
CA MET A 1 13.76 -16.33 5.44
C MET A 1 12.67 -15.54 4.75
N LEU A 2 12.24 -16.02 3.58
CA LEU A 2 11.27 -15.34 2.70
C LEU A 2 9.90 -15.27 3.40
N VAL A 3 9.27 -14.10 3.42
CA VAL A 3 7.85 -13.99 3.75
C VAL A 3 7.12 -13.76 2.42
N LEU A 4 6.51 -14.83 1.91
CA LEU A 4 5.53 -14.76 0.84
C LEU A 4 4.34 -13.95 1.33
N LEU A 5 3.96 -12.91 0.59
CA LEU A 5 2.60 -12.37 0.66
C LEU A 5 1.72 -13.35 -0.10
N ALA A 6 1.16 -14.33 0.62
CA ALA A 6 0.09 -15.18 0.11
C ALA A 6 -1.22 -14.38 0.05
N ILE A 7 -2.05 -14.62 -0.96
CA ILE A 7 -3.50 -14.40 -0.93
C ILE A 7 -4.00 -15.26 0.23
N PHE A 8 -4.81 -14.71 1.13
CA PHE A 8 -5.36 -15.51 2.22
C PHE A 8 -6.80 -15.14 2.53
N THR A 9 -7.64 -16.16 2.62
CA THR A 9 -9.03 -16.04 3.02
C THR A 9 -9.26 -16.91 4.25
N VAL A 10 -9.88 -16.31 5.26
CA VAL A 10 -10.17 -16.96 6.53
C VAL A 10 -11.67 -17.11 6.67
N PHE A 11 -12.09 -18.36 6.80
CA PHE A 11 -13.46 -18.83 6.82
C PHE A 11 -13.77 -19.45 8.19
N ILE A 12 -15.00 -19.27 8.69
CA ILE A 12 -15.50 -19.99 9.87
C ILE A 12 -16.85 -20.62 9.60
N GLN A 13 -17.11 -21.80 10.16
CA GLN A 13 -18.43 -22.43 10.15
C GLN A 13 -18.66 -23.24 11.43
N VAL A 14 -19.89 -23.64 11.73
CA VAL A 14 -20.16 -24.51 12.88
C VAL A 14 -19.57 -25.90 12.62
N GLY A 15 -18.76 -26.40 13.55
CA GLY A 15 -18.10 -27.69 13.47
C GLY A 15 -19.11 -28.82 13.54
N THR A 16 -19.37 -29.47 12.41
CA THR A 16 -20.17 -30.70 12.39
C THR A 16 -19.25 -31.89 12.59
N GLU A 17 -19.47 -32.72 13.62
CA GLU A 17 -19.06 -34.12 13.52
C GLU A 17 -19.65 -34.65 12.21
N ALA A 18 -18.86 -35.40 11.43
CA ALA A 18 -19.33 -36.02 10.20
C ALA A 18 -20.54 -36.90 10.52
N ALA A 19 -21.74 -36.33 10.43
CA ALA A 19 -22.97 -37.06 10.42
C ALA A 19 -22.97 -37.81 9.09
N VAL A 20 -22.51 -39.05 9.18
CA VAL A 20 -22.87 -40.11 8.26
C VAL A 20 -24.35 -39.92 7.94
N LEU A 21 -24.66 -39.71 6.66
CA LEU A 21 -26.02 -39.83 6.13
C LEU A 21 -26.46 -41.28 6.36
N ASP A 22 -26.93 -41.58 7.56
CA ASP A 22 -27.79 -42.73 7.81
C ASP A 22 -28.77 -42.41 8.95
N ASP A 23 -30.03 -42.28 8.53
CA ASP A 23 -31.26 -42.55 9.26
C ASP A 23 -31.41 -42.03 10.71
N VAL A 24 -32.15 -40.93 10.91
CA VAL A 24 -33.35 -40.94 11.79
C VAL A 24 -34.40 -39.97 11.27
N ASN A 25 -35.36 -40.56 10.58
CA ASN A 25 -36.71 -40.06 10.40
C ASN A 25 -37.40 -39.90 11.78
N ARG A 26 -37.45 -38.68 12.37
CA ARG A 26 -38.53 -38.26 13.30
C ARG A 26 -38.43 -36.81 13.79
N HIS A 27 -39.46 -36.04 13.41
CA HIS A 27 -39.99 -34.77 13.95
C HIS A 27 -39.99 -33.61 12.95
N ALA A 28 -40.67 -33.82 11.82
CA ALA A 28 -41.25 -32.73 11.06
C ALA A 28 -42.51 -32.23 11.81
N LEU A 29 -42.52 -30.94 12.17
CA LEU A 29 -43.77 -30.19 12.32
C LEU A 29 -44.02 -29.44 11.00
N PRO A 30 -45.26 -29.39 10.50
CA PRO A 30 -45.55 -29.04 9.11
C PRO A 30 -45.69 -27.52 8.95
N MET A 31 -45.05 -26.96 7.92
CA MET A 31 -45.54 -25.74 7.27
C MET A 31 -45.95 -26.12 5.86
N GLN A 32 -47.26 -26.33 5.71
CA GLN A 32 -47.95 -26.57 4.45
C GLN A 32 -48.88 -25.37 4.22
N ASP A 33 -49.06 -25.04 2.95
CA ASP A 33 -49.95 -24.02 2.36
C ASP A 33 -49.42 -22.57 2.33
N ASP A 34 -48.81 -22.22 1.21
CA ASP A 34 -49.29 -21.15 0.30
C ASP A 34 -48.28 -20.92 -0.84
N ALA A 35 -48.27 -21.83 -1.81
CA ALA A 35 -47.52 -21.66 -3.05
C ALA A 35 -48.46 -21.81 -4.25
N GLN A 36 -49.27 -20.78 -4.51
CA GLN A 36 -50.01 -20.62 -5.76
C GLN A 36 -50.60 -19.20 -5.86
N ASP A 37 -49.80 -18.19 -6.22
CA ASP A 37 -50.18 -17.19 -7.22
C ASP A 37 -49.01 -16.27 -7.62
N MET A 38 -49.10 -15.68 -8.81
CA MET A 38 -48.27 -14.61 -9.37
C MET A 38 -46.96 -15.01 -10.10
N ALA A 39 -47.14 -15.56 -11.30
CA ALA A 39 -46.23 -15.28 -12.40
C ALA A 39 -46.36 -13.81 -12.84
N GLY A 40 -45.26 -13.04 -12.81
CA GLY A 40 -45.18 -11.76 -13.54
C GLY A 40 -44.42 -10.63 -12.84
N THR A 41 -43.19 -10.41 -13.32
CA THR A 41 -42.45 -9.12 -13.34
C THR A 41 -41.97 -8.50 -12.01
N SER A 42 -40.72 -8.02 -12.04
CA SER A 42 -39.96 -7.31 -11.00
C SER A 42 -39.21 -8.19 -9.98
N ASN A 43 -37.90 -8.32 -10.18
CA ASN A 43 -36.92 -8.97 -9.28
C ASN A 43 -36.71 -8.17 -8.00
N THR A 44 -37.73 -8.09 -7.14
CA THR A 44 -37.61 -7.66 -5.75
C THR A 44 -38.69 -8.38 -4.94
N HIS A 45 -38.36 -9.52 -4.34
CA HIS A 45 -39.17 -10.10 -3.27
C HIS A 45 -38.25 -10.75 -2.21
N PRO A 46 -38.67 -10.73 -0.93
CA PRO A 46 -37.84 -10.38 0.20
C PRO A 46 -37.66 -11.56 1.15
N LEU A 47 -36.43 -11.89 1.51
CA LEU A 47 -36.15 -12.66 2.72
C LEU A 47 -36.35 -11.74 3.93
N ALA A 48 -37.61 -11.38 4.21
CA ALA A 48 -37.98 -10.62 5.39
C ALA A 48 -38.22 -11.58 6.56
N ALA A 49 -37.45 -11.37 7.64
CA ALA A 49 -37.73 -11.79 9.02
C ALA A 49 -37.34 -13.20 9.51
N THR A 50 -36.38 -13.89 8.89
CA THR A 50 -35.59 -14.94 9.58
C THR A 50 -34.13 -14.51 9.62
N THR A 51 -33.68 -14.00 10.78
CA THR A 51 -32.28 -13.63 10.98
C THR A 51 -31.52 -14.88 11.42
N PHE A 52 -30.86 -15.55 10.47
CA PHE A 52 -30.02 -16.72 10.76
C PHE A 52 -28.79 -16.28 11.58
N ALA A 53 -28.35 -17.14 12.50
CA ALA A 53 -27.19 -16.87 13.35
C ALA A 53 -25.90 -16.68 12.54
N ASP A 54 -25.76 -17.42 11.43
CA ASP A 54 -24.60 -17.43 10.54
C ASP A 54 -24.96 -18.01 9.15
N CYS A 55 -23.95 -18.13 8.29
CA CYS A 55 -24.09 -18.71 6.95
C CYS A 55 -24.48 -20.21 6.96
N ALA A 56 -24.13 -20.96 8.01
CA ALA A 56 -24.49 -22.37 8.12
C ALA A 56 -25.98 -22.54 8.41
N GLY A 57 -26.55 -21.69 9.27
CA GLY A 57 -28.00 -21.64 9.53
C GLY A 57 -28.81 -21.20 8.30
N LEU A 58 -28.23 -20.36 7.44
CA LEU A 58 -28.85 -19.92 6.18
C LEU A 58 -28.87 -21.01 5.11
N PHE A 59 -27.86 -21.89 5.07
CA PHE A 59 -27.65 -22.85 3.98
C PHE A 59 -28.85 -23.78 3.69
N PRO A 60 -29.54 -24.39 4.67
CA PRO A 60 -30.71 -25.22 4.38
C PRO A 60 -31.78 -24.46 3.59
N VAL A 61 -32.05 -23.20 3.94
CA VAL A 61 -33.08 -22.40 3.27
C VAL A 61 -32.71 -22.13 1.81
N LEU A 62 -31.46 -21.74 1.56
CA LEU A 62 -30.97 -21.54 0.19
C LEU A 62 -30.97 -22.84 -0.63
N TYR A 63 -30.69 -23.97 0.01
CA TYR A 63 -30.72 -25.29 -0.62
C TYR A 63 -32.13 -25.65 -1.10
N TRP A 64 -33.16 -25.44 -0.27
CA TRP A 64 -34.55 -25.73 -0.65
C TRP A 64 -35.12 -24.77 -1.69
N THR A 65 -34.60 -23.55 -1.80
CA THR A 65 -35.04 -22.56 -2.80
C THR A 65 -34.20 -22.57 -4.08
N ASN A 66 -33.29 -23.54 -4.26
CA ASN A 66 -32.35 -23.57 -5.39
C ASN A 66 -31.49 -22.28 -5.53
N GLY A 67 -31.23 -21.61 -4.40
CA GLY A 67 -30.54 -20.32 -4.32
C GLY A 67 -29.16 -20.38 -3.66
N VAL A 68 -28.53 -21.56 -3.60
CA VAL A 68 -27.18 -21.72 -3.02
C VAL A 68 -26.17 -21.01 -3.92
N GLN A 69 -25.77 -19.81 -3.51
CA GLN A 69 -24.75 -19.01 -4.17
C GLN A 69 -23.93 -18.25 -3.13
N ASP A 70 -22.66 -18.05 -3.43
CA ASP A 70 -21.81 -17.16 -2.65
C ASP A 70 -22.37 -15.73 -2.73
N GLY A 71 -22.24 -14.98 -1.65
CA GLY A 71 -22.72 -13.61 -1.65
C GLY A 71 -22.82 -12.99 -0.27
N VAL A 72 -23.32 -11.75 -0.24
CA VAL A 72 -23.51 -11.00 0.99
C VAL A 72 -24.90 -11.28 1.54
N TYR A 73 -24.96 -11.69 2.80
CA TYR A 73 -26.21 -11.99 3.50
C TYR A 73 -26.21 -11.36 4.91
N PRO A 74 -27.36 -10.83 5.37
CA PRO A 74 -27.50 -10.38 6.73
C PRO A 74 -27.64 -11.58 7.67
N ILE A 75 -26.87 -11.57 8.76
CA ILE A 75 -26.95 -12.54 9.85
C ILE A 75 -27.20 -11.81 11.18
N LYS A 76 -27.70 -12.53 12.19
CA LYS A 76 -27.86 -12.03 13.55
C LYS A 76 -27.43 -13.09 14.56
N PRO A 77 -26.17 -13.06 15.00
CA PRO A 77 -25.70 -13.89 16.10
C PRO A 77 -26.56 -13.70 17.37
N GLU A 78 -26.75 -14.75 18.17
CA GLU A 78 -27.58 -14.75 19.38
C GLU A 78 -27.15 -13.70 20.42
N SER A 79 -25.84 -13.48 20.56
CA SER A 79 -25.25 -12.50 21.46
C SER A 79 -25.23 -11.08 20.89
N SER A 80 -25.60 -10.90 19.62
CA SER A 80 -25.66 -9.59 18.95
C SER A 80 -27.02 -8.92 19.12
N SER A 81 -27.02 -7.63 19.48
CA SER A 81 -28.25 -6.84 19.55
C SER A 81 -28.88 -6.62 18.17
N ASP A 82 -28.05 -6.45 17.15
CA ASP A 82 -28.43 -6.09 15.79
C ASP A 82 -27.91 -7.10 14.76
N HIS A 83 -28.51 -7.08 13.56
CA HIS A 83 -28.03 -7.84 12.42
C HIS A 83 -26.85 -7.13 11.75
N PHE A 84 -26.00 -7.88 11.06
CA PHE A 84 -24.94 -7.32 10.22
C PHE A 84 -24.70 -8.22 9.00
N ASP A 85 -24.15 -7.61 7.95
CA ASP A 85 -23.84 -8.30 6.71
C ASP A 85 -22.52 -9.06 6.82
N VAL A 86 -22.50 -10.27 6.25
CA VAL A 86 -21.31 -11.10 6.06
C VAL A 86 -21.27 -11.64 4.64
N TYR A 87 -20.08 -11.99 4.17
CA TYR A 87 -19.96 -12.79 2.96
C TYR A 87 -20.05 -14.27 3.33
N CYS A 88 -21.04 -14.94 2.75
CA CYS A 88 -21.18 -16.38 2.84
C CYS A 88 -20.55 -17.03 1.61
N ASP A 89 -19.55 -17.88 1.84
CA ASP A 89 -19.07 -18.82 0.84
C ASP A 89 -19.85 -20.13 1.00
N MET A 90 -20.70 -20.40 0.02
CA MET A 90 -21.64 -21.51 -0.03
C MET A 90 -21.15 -22.64 -0.95
N THR A 91 -20.00 -22.48 -1.59
CA THR A 91 -19.52 -23.40 -2.63
C THR A 91 -18.21 -24.11 -2.25
N THR A 92 -17.30 -23.45 -1.54
CA THR A 92 -16.00 -24.00 -1.17
C THR A 92 -16.13 -25.08 -0.09
N ASN A 93 -15.59 -26.28 -0.34
CA ASN A 93 -15.51 -27.39 0.64
C ASN A 93 -16.84 -27.74 1.35
N GLY A 94 -17.95 -27.71 0.62
CA GLY A 94 -19.28 -27.99 1.19
C GLY A 94 -20.06 -26.74 1.62
N GLY A 95 -19.46 -25.55 1.47
CA GLY A 95 -20.08 -24.25 1.71
C GLY A 95 -20.25 -23.93 3.19
N ARG A 96 -21.23 -23.07 3.51
CA ARG A 96 -21.65 -22.68 4.87
C ARG A 96 -20.66 -21.80 5.62
N TRP A 97 -19.65 -21.30 4.93
CA TRP A 97 -18.60 -20.50 5.52
C TRP A 97 -19.02 -19.05 5.67
N THR A 98 -18.84 -18.51 6.86
CA THR A 98 -18.82 -17.07 7.10
C THR A 98 -17.39 -16.59 6.91
N VAL A 99 -17.15 -15.69 5.96
CA VAL A 99 -15.81 -15.12 5.72
C VAL A 99 -15.56 -14.02 6.75
N ILE A 100 -14.51 -14.18 7.56
CA ILE A 100 -14.14 -13.22 8.61
C ILE A 100 -12.98 -12.32 8.20
N GLN A 101 -12.17 -12.79 7.26
CA GLN A 101 -11.10 -12.02 6.65
C GLN A 101 -10.89 -12.49 5.21
N ARG A 102 -10.68 -11.55 4.30
CA ARG A 102 -10.31 -11.85 2.91
C ARG A 102 -9.24 -10.89 2.40
N ARG A 103 -8.19 -11.43 1.78
CA ARG A 103 -7.09 -10.70 1.13
C ARG A 103 -6.79 -11.33 -0.22
N PHE A 104 -6.79 -10.56 -1.32
CA PHE A 104 -6.47 -11.05 -2.66
C PHE A 104 -5.79 -10.03 -3.58
N ASP A 105 -6.05 -8.73 -3.46
CA ASP A 105 -5.46 -7.70 -4.33
C ASP A 105 -4.65 -6.64 -3.58
N GLY A 106 -4.69 -6.68 -2.23
CA GLY A 106 -4.00 -5.73 -1.38
C GLY A 106 -4.56 -4.31 -1.41
N HIS A 107 -5.74 -4.11 -2.00
CA HIS A 107 -6.36 -2.79 -2.14
C HIS A 107 -6.84 -2.23 -0.79
N LEU A 108 -7.26 -3.11 0.13
CA LEU A 108 -7.65 -2.71 1.47
C LEU A 108 -6.46 -2.68 2.42
N ASN A 109 -6.24 -1.51 3.04
CA ASN A 109 -5.27 -1.35 4.11
C ASN A 109 -5.67 -2.14 5.38
N PHE A 110 -4.78 -3.01 5.87
CA PHE A 110 -4.93 -3.75 7.14
C PHE A 110 -4.08 -3.17 8.28
N VAL A 111 -3.23 -2.17 8.05
CA VAL A 111 -2.64 -1.42 9.15
C VAL A 111 -3.67 -0.44 9.67
N ARG A 112 -4.28 -0.86 10.76
CA ARG A 112 -5.42 -0.21 11.37
C ARG A 112 -5.20 -0.06 12.86
N ASN A 113 -5.87 0.91 13.45
CA ASN A 113 -5.81 1.10 14.90
C ASN A 113 -6.66 0.03 15.62
N TRP A 114 -6.64 0.05 16.96
CA TRP A 114 -7.44 -0.87 17.76
C TRP A 114 -8.94 -0.81 17.46
N ALA A 115 -9.50 0.40 17.34
CA ALA A 115 -10.93 0.59 17.11
C ALA A 115 -11.39 0.02 15.77
N ASP A 116 -10.59 0.15 14.72
CA ASP A 116 -10.86 -0.44 13.40
C ASP A 116 -10.87 -1.97 13.46
N TYR A 117 -9.88 -2.58 14.10
CA TYR A 117 -9.82 -4.05 14.27
C TYR A 117 -10.96 -4.57 15.15
N LYS A 118 -11.39 -3.78 16.13
CA LYS A 118 -12.56 -4.06 16.97
C LYS A 118 -13.87 -4.02 16.17
N ASN A 119 -14.10 -2.94 15.42
CA ASN A 119 -15.37 -2.69 14.72
C ASN A 119 -15.50 -3.42 13.36
N GLY A 120 -14.36 -3.70 12.72
CA GLY A 120 -14.29 -4.19 11.34
C GLY A 120 -14.05 -3.09 10.33
N PHE A 121 -13.48 -3.45 9.19
CA PHE A 121 -13.20 -2.54 8.07
C PHE A 121 -13.18 -3.30 6.73
N GLY A 122 -13.36 -2.56 5.64
CA GLY A 122 -13.46 -3.13 4.29
C GLY A 122 -14.89 -3.39 3.84
N ARG A 123 -15.03 -4.05 2.69
CA ARG A 123 -16.33 -4.44 2.13
C ARG A 123 -16.41 -5.96 2.15
N VAL A 124 -17.50 -6.50 2.69
CA VAL A 124 -17.68 -7.96 2.80
C VAL A 124 -17.64 -8.67 1.44
N GLU A 125 -18.08 -8.02 0.36
CA GLU A 125 -17.93 -8.53 -1.01
C GLU A 125 -16.48 -8.56 -1.55
N GLY A 126 -15.55 -7.85 -0.92
CA GLY A 126 -14.15 -7.71 -1.34
C GLY A 126 -13.18 -8.05 -0.20
N GLU A 127 -12.03 -7.38 -0.17
CA GLU A 127 -11.13 -7.46 0.98
C GLU A 127 -11.81 -6.85 2.21
N HIS A 128 -11.72 -7.52 3.36
CA HIS A 128 -12.27 -7.03 4.63
C HIS A 128 -11.71 -7.76 5.85
N TRP A 129 -11.88 -7.12 7.00
CA TRP A 129 -11.80 -7.70 8.34
C TRP A 129 -13.14 -7.49 9.03
N LEU A 130 -13.80 -8.58 9.45
CA LEU A 130 -15.18 -8.50 9.94
C LEU A 130 -15.33 -7.64 11.22
N GLY A 131 -14.31 -7.64 12.07
CA GLY A 131 -14.29 -6.97 13.38
C GLY A 131 -14.32 -7.95 14.55
N LEU A 132 -13.50 -7.71 15.56
CA LEU A 132 -13.37 -8.59 16.73
C LEU A 132 -14.66 -8.72 17.52
N ASP A 133 -15.45 -7.64 17.65
CA ASP A 133 -16.75 -7.70 18.33
C ASP A 133 -17.72 -8.65 17.64
N LYS A 134 -17.75 -8.61 16.30
CA LYS A 134 -18.61 -9.48 15.49
C LYS A 134 -18.12 -10.92 15.49
N MET A 135 -16.80 -11.13 15.41
CA MET A 135 -16.20 -12.48 15.49
C MET A 135 -16.43 -13.13 16.86
N HIS A 136 -16.34 -12.36 17.95
CA HIS A 136 -16.69 -12.82 19.29
C HIS A 136 -18.17 -13.18 19.37
N ALA A 137 -19.06 -12.31 18.89
CA ALA A 137 -20.49 -12.57 18.88
C ALA A 137 -20.85 -13.84 18.08
N LEU A 138 -20.18 -14.05 16.95
CA LEU A 138 -20.32 -15.27 16.14
C LEU A 138 -19.88 -16.51 16.91
N THR A 139 -18.63 -16.51 17.40
CA THR A 139 -17.96 -17.71 17.94
C THR A 139 -18.36 -18.09 19.37
N THR A 140 -19.32 -17.39 19.97
CA THR A 140 -19.86 -17.70 21.30
C THR A 140 -21.10 -18.59 21.26
N GLN A 141 -21.68 -18.78 20.08
CA GLN A 141 -22.98 -19.45 19.92
C GLN A 141 -22.88 -20.98 19.88
N ASP A 142 -21.82 -21.50 19.28
CA ASP A 142 -21.56 -22.92 19.09
C ASP A 142 -20.05 -23.17 18.95
N ASN A 143 -19.63 -24.42 18.74
CA ASN A 143 -18.26 -24.75 18.38
C ASN A 143 -18.03 -24.45 16.90
N TYR A 144 -17.25 -23.43 16.58
CA TYR A 144 -16.87 -23.10 15.21
C TYR A 144 -15.56 -23.76 14.82
N GLU A 145 -15.47 -24.22 13.57
CA GLU A 145 -14.22 -24.54 12.92
C GLU A 145 -13.70 -23.33 12.12
N LEU A 146 -12.38 -23.20 12.04
CA LEU A 146 -11.67 -22.18 11.26
C LEU A 146 -10.97 -22.84 10.07
N TYR A 147 -11.15 -22.30 8.88
CA TYR A 147 -10.45 -22.70 7.67
C TYR A 147 -9.71 -21.51 7.07
N VAL A 148 -8.39 -21.63 6.94
CA VAL A 148 -7.53 -20.62 6.32
C VAL A 148 -7.07 -21.17 4.98
N GLN A 149 -7.50 -20.53 3.90
CA GLN A 149 -7.01 -20.82 2.56
C GLN A 149 -5.90 -19.84 2.22
N LEU A 150 -4.79 -20.36 1.71
CA LEU A 150 -3.61 -19.61 1.25
C LEU A 150 -3.40 -19.89 -0.23
N GLU A 151 -3.03 -18.86 -0.99
CA GLU A 151 -2.64 -18.98 -2.40
C GLU A 151 -1.43 -18.08 -2.66
N ASP A 152 -0.41 -18.59 -3.37
CA ASP A 152 0.74 -17.78 -3.76
C ASP A 152 0.55 -17.12 -5.14
N TRP A 153 1.51 -16.30 -5.57
CA TRP A 153 1.45 -15.60 -6.86
C TRP A 153 1.59 -16.51 -8.08
N GLU A 154 1.96 -17.78 -7.87
CA GLU A 154 2.03 -18.80 -8.91
C GLU A 154 0.72 -19.61 -9.00
N GLY A 155 -0.25 -19.33 -8.11
CA GLY A 155 -1.54 -20.01 -8.02
C GLY A 155 -1.47 -21.32 -7.23
N ASN A 156 -0.37 -21.60 -6.51
CA ASN A 156 -0.30 -22.77 -5.64
C ASN A 156 -1.11 -22.50 -4.36
N THR A 157 -1.96 -23.44 -3.98
CA THR A 157 -2.82 -23.31 -2.81
C THR A 157 -2.36 -24.21 -1.66
N ALA A 158 -2.50 -23.73 -0.43
CA ALA A 158 -2.37 -24.51 0.80
C ALA A 158 -3.50 -24.13 1.78
N TYR A 159 -3.78 -24.96 2.77
CA TYR A 159 -4.78 -24.65 3.79
C TYR A 159 -4.41 -25.12 5.19
N ALA A 160 -4.98 -24.45 6.18
CA ALA A 160 -4.98 -24.85 7.58
C ALA A 160 -6.42 -24.85 8.10
N LYS A 161 -6.86 -25.97 8.67
CA LYS A 161 -8.17 -26.15 9.30
C LYS A 161 -8.00 -26.42 10.79
N TYR A 162 -8.89 -25.88 11.61
CA TYR A 162 -8.94 -26.09 13.05
C TYR A 162 -10.37 -26.40 13.47
N ASP A 163 -10.58 -27.55 14.12
CA ASP A 163 -11.91 -28.05 14.49
C ASP A 163 -12.57 -27.30 15.67
N ALA A 164 -11.78 -26.46 16.37
CA ALA A 164 -12.27 -25.57 17.41
C ALA A 164 -11.65 -24.18 17.24
N PHE A 165 -12.48 -23.15 17.19
CA PHE A 165 -12.10 -21.75 17.04
C PHE A 165 -13.08 -20.85 17.81
N SER A 166 -12.53 -19.99 18.67
CA SER A 166 -13.29 -18.89 19.26
C SER A 166 -12.41 -17.70 19.59
N ILE A 167 -13.05 -16.53 19.64
CA ILE A 167 -12.44 -15.27 20.07
C ILE A 167 -13.09 -14.85 21.39
N GLY A 168 -12.27 -14.57 22.41
CA GLY A 168 -12.73 -14.04 23.70
C GLY A 168 -13.32 -12.62 23.59
N ASP A 169 -13.89 -12.11 24.67
CA ASP A 169 -14.43 -10.74 24.70
C ASP A 169 -13.32 -9.68 24.86
N GLU A 170 -13.71 -8.40 24.81
CA GLU A 170 -12.79 -7.26 25.00
C GLU A 170 -12.07 -7.30 26.36
N SER A 171 -12.73 -7.78 27.42
CA SER A 171 -12.14 -7.86 28.76
C SER A 171 -10.97 -8.84 28.83
N THR A 172 -11.01 -9.88 28.00
CA THR A 172 -9.89 -10.82 27.82
C THR A 172 -8.84 -10.30 26.82
N GLY A 173 -9.11 -9.20 26.11
CA GLY A 173 -8.29 -8.70 25.01
C GLY A 173 -8.47 -9.50 23.72
N TYR A 174 -9.68 -10.01 23.47
CA TYR A 174 -10.01 -10.87 22.33
C TYR A 174 -9.06 -12.06 22.18
N THR A 175 -8.92 -12.83 23.26
CA THR A 175 -8.01 -13.99 23.28
C THR A 175 -8.39 -15.02 22.22
N LEU A 176 -7.42 -15.46 21.42
CA LEU A 176 -7.61 -16.52 20.43
C LEU A 176 -7.63 -17.88 21.13
N ASN A 177 -8.67 -18.68 20.90
CA ASN A 177 -8.72 -20.08 21.28
C ASN A 177 -8.85 -20.94 20.03
N ILE A 178 -7.90 -21.86 19.82
CA ILE A 178 -7.88 -22.70 18.63
C ILE A 178 -7.37 -24.11 18.93
N GLY A 179 -7.88 -25.12 18.22
CA GLY A 179 -7.49 -26.53 18.41
C GLY A 179 -7.88 -27.44 17.26
N GLY A 180 -7.37 -28.68 17.27
CA GLY A 180 -7.69 -29.69 16.26
C GLY A 180 -7.16 -29.36 14.87
N TYR A 181 -5.87 -29.04 14.76
CA TYR A 181 -5.26 -28.70 13.47
C TYR A 181 -5.28 -29.87 12.47
N SER A 182 -5.65 -29.56 11.23
CA SER A 182 -5.43 -30.38 10.03
C SER A 182 -5.11 -29.49 8.82
N GLY A 183 -4.47 -30.04 7.79
CA GLY A 183 -4.11 -29.29 6.57
C GLY A 183 -2.64 -29.41 6.18
N ASP A 184 -2.28 -28.78 5.06
CA ASP A 184 -0.95 -28.86 4.43
C ASP A 184 -0.11 -27.58 4.55
N ALA A 185 -0.66 -26.50 5.13
CA ALA A 185 0.05 -25.24 5.37
C ALA A 185 0.94 -25.21 6.63
N GLY A 186 0.86 -26.24 7.48
CA GLY A 186 1.54 -26.31 8.78
C GLY A 186 0.78 -25.60 9.91
N ASP A 187 0.90 -26.11 11.13
CA ASP A 187 0.20 -25.58 12.32
C ASP A 187 0.87 -24.33 12.90
N SER A 188 0.69 -23.19 12.22
CA SER A 188 1.27 -21.93 12.66
C SER A 188 0.48 -21.26 13.81
N MET A 189 -0.84 -21.46 13.90
CA MET A 189 -1.67 -20.80 14.92
C MET A 189 -1.81 -21.61 16.20
N GLY A 190 -2.03 -22.93 16.11
CA GLY A 190 -2.18 -23.79 17.27
C GLY A 190 -0.92 -23.86 18.12
N SER A 191 0.25 -23.89 17.47
CA SER A 191 1.55 -24.04 18.14
C SER A 191 2.04 -22.78 18.88
N TYR A 192 1.71 -21.58 18.40
CA TYR A 192 2.32 -20.33 18.92
C TYR A 192 1.33 -19.24 19.33
N HIS A 193 0.09 -19.29 18.85
CA HIS A 193 -0.88 -18.21 19.01
C HIS A 193 -2.10 -18.59 19.85
N ASN A 194 -2.33 -19.88 20.12
CA ASN A 194 -3.40 -20.30 21.01
C ASN A 194 -3.25 -19.71 22.42
N GLY A 195 -4.31 -19.10 22.93
CA GLY A 195 -4.34 -18.40 24.23
C GLY A 195 -3.72 -17.00 24.20
N MET A 196 -3.27 -16.50 23.05
CA MET A 196 -2.70 -15.15 22.93
C MET A 196 -3.79 -14.10 22.75
N LYS A 197 -3.58 -12.92 23.35
CA LYS A 197 -4.45 -11.75 23.17
C LYS A 197 -4.25 -11.16 21.78
N PHE A 198 -5.33 -10.59 21.23
CA PHE A 198 -5.21 -9.80 20.01
C PHE A 198 -4.36 -8.55 20.28
N SER A 199 -3.54 -8.17 19.31
CA SER A 199 -2.74 -6.95 19.37
C SER A 199 -2.84 -6.20 18.05
N ALA A 200 -3.07 -4.89 18.14
CA ALA A 200 -3.05 -3.97 17.01
C ALA A 200 -2.00 -2.88 17.26
N ARG A 201 -1.63 -2.14 16.21
CA ARG A 201 -0.73 -0.98 16.37
C ARG A 201 -1.40 0.07 17.25
N ASP A 202 -0.74 0.40 18.36
CA ASP A 202 -1.18 1.46 19.26
C ASP A 202 -0.60 2.80 18.81
N VAL A 203 -1.43 3.63 18.18
CA VAL A 203 -1.04 4.98 17.72
C VAL A 203 -0.83 5.94 18.90
N THR A 204 -1.28 5.58 20.10
CA THR A 204 -1.15 6.42 21.31
C THR A 204 0.19 6.25 22.02
N MET A 205 0.91 5.15 21.79
CA MET A 205 2.17 4.85 22.49
C MET A 205 3.35 5.73 22.01
N LEU A 206 3.23 6.38 20.85
CA LEU A 206 4.25 7.32 20.34
C LEU A 206 4.16 8.72 21.00
N LEU A 207 3.00 9.07 21.55
CA LEU A 207 2.78 10.34 22.26
C LEU A 207 3.30 10.32 23.71
N LEU A 208 3.44 9.13 24.31
CA LEU A 208 4.00 9.00 25.67
C LEU A 208 5.53 9.09 25.71
N LEU A 209 6.22 8.80 24.60
CA LEU A 209 7.67 9.00 24.49
C LEU A 209 8.07 10.45 24.21
N THR A 210 7.17 11.24 23.59
CA THR A 210 7.39 12.68 23.36
C THR A 210 7.11 13.54 24.61
N THR A 211 6.26 13.08 25.53
CA THR A 211 6.07 13.77 26.82
C THR A 211 7.20 13.57 27.83
N CYS A 212 8.07 12.56 27.65
CA CYS A 212 9.20 12.31 28.56
C CYS A 212 10.43 13.20 28.26
N ILE A 213 10.52 13.74 27.04
CA ILE A 213 11.65 14.61 26.62
C ILE A 213 11.43 16.08 27.03
N ILE A 214 10.17 16.49 27.26
CA ILE A 214 9.85 17.87 27.70
C ILE A 214 9.92 18.02 29.23
N ALA A 215 9.78 16.93 30.00
CA ALA A 215 9.87 16.97 31.47
C ALA A 215 11.32 16.98 32.03
N CYS A 216 12.35 16.73 31.21
CA CYS A 216 13.75 16.74 31.63
C CYS A 216 14.50 18.07 31.39
N LEU A 217 13.84 19.12 30.88
CA LEU A 217 14.47 20.41 30.54
C LEU A 217 14.04 21.59 31.43
N GLN A 218 13.29 21.34 32.50
CA GLN A 218 13.00 22.37 33.51
C GLN A 218 13.19 21.84 34.93
N VAL A 219 14.44 21.53 35.30
CA VAL A 219 14.86 21.59 36.71
C VAL A 219 16.14 22.44 36.77
N GLY A 220 15.96 23.70 37.11
CA GLY A 220 17.07 24.65 37.17
C GLY A 220 16.62 26.04 37.63
N THR A 221 16.06 26.14 38.83
CA THR A 221 16.45 27.11 39.88
C THR A 221 15.39 27.15 40.98
N VAL A 222 15.89 27.14 42.21
CA VAL A 222 15.17 26.99 43.47
C VAL A 222 14.68 28.37 43.92
N ALA A 223 13.40 28.48 44.27
CA ALA A 223 12.93 29.46 45.24
C ALA A 223 11.73 28.86 45.97
N GLU A 224 11.90 28.64 47.28
CA GLU A 224 10.91 28.14 48.22
C GLU A 224 9.72 29.10 48.34
N VAL A 225 8.48 28.60 48.23
CA VAL A 225 7.32 29.17 48.95
C VAL A 225 6.36 28.04 49.34
N GLU A 226 5.89 28.14 50.58
CA GLU A 226 5.15 27.19 51.42
C GLU A 226 3.84 26.63 50.84
N VAL A 227 3.52 25.42 51.28
CA VAL A 227 2.22 24.76 51.16
C VAL A 227 1.22 25.40 52.13
N GLN A 228 0.07 25.86 51.61
CA GLN A 228 -1.16 26.00 52.37
C GLN A 228 -2.33 25.37 51.59
N THR A 229 -2.96 24.36 52.20
CA THR A 229 -4.38 24.00 51.97
C THR A 229 -5.24 24.83 52.94
N PRO A 230 -6.61 24.89 52.91
CA PRO A 230 -7.61 24.12 52.13
C PRO A 230 -8.81 24.97 51.59
N ASN A 231 -9.74 24.38 50.82
CA ASN A 231 -11.20 24.34 51.07
C ASN A 231 -12.07 24.07 49.83
N ASP A 232 -13.09 23.22 50.06
CA ASP A 232 -14.22 22.82 49.23
C ASP A 232 -14.91 23.94 48.45
N VAL A 233 -15.36 23.66 47.21
CA VAL A 233 -16.76 23.79 46.76
C VAL A 233 -17.02 22.85 45.57
N ASP A 234 -18.00 21.94 45.73
CA ASP A 234 -18.67 21.19 44.66
C ASP A 234 -19.54 22.13 43.81
N THR A 235 -19.34 22.16 42.49
CA THR A 235 -20.39 22.57 41.53
C THR A 235 -20.30 21.76 40.24
N TYR A 236 -21.34 20.96 39.99
CA TYR A 236 -21.64 20.25 38.74
C TYR A 236 -22.05 21.21 37.61
N LEU A 237 -21.96 20.70 36.35
CA LEU A 237 -22.51 21.15 35.04
C LEU A 237 -21.49 21.87 34.13
N LEU A 238 -21.17 21.52 32.87
CA LEU A 238 -21.74 20.68 31.79
C LEU A 238 -20.63 20.35 30.75
N PRO A 239 -20.80 19.33 29.88
CA PRO A 239 -19.87 19.02 28.78
C PRO A 239 -19.97 20.13 27.72
N ASN A 240 -18.83 20.56 27.18
CA ASN A 240 -18.63 21.20 25.86
C ASN A 240 -17.27 21.93 25.83
N GLN A 241 -16.17 21.20 25.99
CA GLN A 241 -14.82 21.71 25.67
C GLN A 241 -13.95 20.73 24.86
N GLU A 242 -14.44 19.54 24.49
CA GLU A 242 -13.75 18.67 23.51
C GLU A 242 -14.04 19.08 22.06
N ASP A 243 -15.16 19.77 21.80
CA ASP A 243 -15.52 20.23 20.45
C ASP A 243 -14.76 21.50 20.00
N ALA A 244 -14.15 22.23 20.94
CA ALA A 244 -13.36 23.42 20.59
C ALA A 244 -11.91 23.10 20.21
N LEU A 245 -11.36 21.97 20.67
CA LEU A 245 -10.03 21.51 20.26
C LEU A 245 -10.06 20.69 18.96
N ASN A 246 -11.20 20.08 18.63
CA ASN A 246 -11.38 19.27 17.41
C ASN A 246 -11.83 20.08 16.18
N ALA A 247 -12.21 21.35 16.35
CA ALA A 247 -12.58 22.23 15.24
C ALA A 247 -11.37 22.91 14.57
N GLU A 248 -10.27 23.12 15.30
CA GLU A 248 -9.06 23.76 14.76
C GLU A 248 -8.14 22.77 14.00
N ALA A 249 -8.37 21.46 14.11
CA ALA A 249 -7.63 20.43 13.38
C ALA A 249 -8.25 20.05 12.01
N ARG A 250 -9.43 20.59 11.68
CA ARG A 250 -10.16 20.26 10.45
C ARG A 250 -9.90 21.21 9.27
N ASP A 251 -9.03 22.19 9.44
CA ASP A 251 -8.68 23.17 8.38
C ASP A 251 -7.20 23.57 8.35
N GLN A 252 -6.30 22.65 8.72
CA GLN A 252 -4.87 22.84 8.42
C GLN A 252 -4.53 22.15 7.09
N PRO A 253 -3.97 22.88 6.10
CA PRO A 253 -3.44 22.28 4.90
C PRO A 253 -2.37 21.23 5.28
N LEU A 254 -2.14 20.23 4.43
CA LEU A 254 -1.01 19.28 4.45
C LEU A 254 0.40 19.96 4.40
N GLY A 255 0.53 21.19 4.88
CA GLY A 255 1.75 21.98 4.89
C GLY A 255 2.49 21.86 6.22
N ALA A 256 3.75 21.41 6.13
CA ALA A 256 4.81 21.47 7.15
C ALA A 256 5.06 20.22 8.02
N THR A 257 4.87 19.02 7.48
CA THR A 257 5.58 17.83 7.96
C THR A 257 6.88 17.64 7.15
N ASN A 258 8.03 17.59 7.83
CA ASN A 258 9.37 17.45 7.21
C ASN A 258 9.57 16.02 6.68
N PHE A 259 8.95 15.66 5.55
CA PHE A 259 9.22 14.37 4.91
C PHE A 259 10.52 14.42 4.12
N GLU A 260 11.41 13.47 4.36
CA GLU A 260 12.71 13.41 3.69
C GLU A 260 12.58 13.14 2.19
N ASP A 261 11.53 12.41 1.80
CA ASP A 261 11.21 12.01 0.44
C ASP A 261 9.74 11.57 0.30
N CYS A 262 9.32 11.22 -0.92
CA CYS A 262 7.97 10.70 -1.20
C CYS A 262 7.69 9.36 -0.49
N ALA A 263 8.71 8.56 -0.19
CA ALA A 263 8.55 7.27 0.48
C ALA A 263 8.15 7.45 1.95
N ARG A 264 8.62 8.52 2.59
CA ARG A 264 8.25 8.93 3.95
C ARG A 264 6.87 9.58 4.01
N LEU A 265 6.47 10.27 2.94
CA LEU A 265 5.12 10.80 2.77
C LEU A 265 4.09 9.70 2.49
N PHE A 266 4.47 8.65 1.74
CA PHE A 266 3.56 7.60 1.26
C PHE A 266 2.69 6.98 2.37
N PRO A 267 3.24 6.58 3.55
CA PRO A 267 2.41 6.13 4.65
C PRO A 267 1.33 7.14 5.03
N LEU A 268 1.65 8.43 5.18
CA LEU A 268 0.67 9.45 5.57
C LEU A 268 -0.51 9.50 4.58
N LEU A 269 -0.23 9.58 3.28
CA LEU A 269 -1.28 9.62 2.24
C LEU A 269 -2.10 8.32 2.23
N TYR A 270 -1.45 7.21 2.54
CA TYR A 270 -2.08 5.90 2.68
C TYR A 270 -2.99 5.83 3.92
N TRP A 271 -2.58 6.42 5.04
CA TRP A 271 -3.41 6.54 6.25
C TRP A 271 -4.63 7.43 6.07
N THR A 272 -4.51 8.52 5.31
CA THR A 272 -5.60 9.48 5.07
C THR A 272 -6.52 9.08 3.92
N ASN A 273 -6.29 7.94 3.26
CA ASN A 273 -7.01 7.51 2.06
C ASN A 273 -6.97 8.56 0.94
N THR A 274 -5.83 9.24 0.81
CA THR A 274 -5.56 10.26 -0.21
C THR A 274 -4.31 9.91 -1.01
N VAL A 275 -4.02 8.62 -1.18
CA VAL A 275 -2.93 8.14 -2.04
C VAL A 275 -3.23 8.56 -3.45
N GLN A 276 -2.50 9.57 -3.91
CA GLN A 276 -2.56 10.05 -5.27
C GLN A 276 -1.19 10.54 -5.66
N ASP A 277 -0.87 10.37 -6.93
CA ASP A 277 0.25 11.05 -7.52
C ASP A 277 0.05 12.56 -7.43
N GLY A 278 1.12 13.30 -7.22
CA GLY A 278 1.00 14.75 -7.10
C GLY A 278 2.27 15.43 -6.67
N VAL A 279 2.19 16.75 -6.58
CA VAL A 279 3.30 17.58 -6.13
C VAL A 279 3.23 17.75 -4.63
N PHE A 280 4.34 17.46 -3.95
CA PHE A 280 4.46 17.58 -2.51
C PHE A 280 5.81 18.21 -2.13
N PRO A 281 5.85 19.01 -1.06
CA PRO A 281 7.11 19.52 -0.53
C PRO A 281 7.82 18.41 0.26
N ILE A 282 9.12 18.23 -0.01
CA ILE A 282 10.02 17.37 0.78
C ILE A 282 11.18 18.18 1.34
N LYS A 283 11.83 17.65 2.38
CA LYS A 283 13.05 18.18 2.97
C LYS A 283 14.03 17.05 3.28
N PRO A 284 14.93 16.74 2.33
CA PRO A 284 16.03 15.83 2.59
C PRO A 284 16.86 16.27 3.80
N THR A 285 17.38 15.30 4.56
CA THR A 285 18.14 15.47 5.80
C THR A 285 19.34 16.40 5.64
N SER A 286 20.03 16.32 4.49
CA SER A 286 21.18 17.16 4.14
C SER A 286 20.78 18.54 3.60
N SER A 287 19.49 18.78 3.34
CA SER A 287 18.99 20.05 2.81
C SER A 287 18.52 20.97 3.94
N SER A 288 18.94 22.24 3.87
CA SER A 288 18.46 23.28 4.78
C SER A 288 17.02 23.73 4.47
N ASN A 289 16.61 23.66 3.20
CA ASN A 289 15.33 24.14 2.70
C ASN A 289 14.47 22.99 2.14
N HIS A 290 13.15 23.17 2.21
CA HIS A 290 12.18 22.34 1.49
C HIS A 290 12.21 22.66 -0.01
N PHE A 291 11.84 21.69 -0.83
CA PHE A 291 11.53 21.88 -2.23
C PHE A 291 10.45 20.92 -2.70
N ASP A 292 9.72 21.33 -3.73
CA ASP A 292 8.64 20.52 -4.30
C ASP A 292 9.19 19.43 -5.22
N VAL A 293 8.56 18.26 -5.15
CA VAL A 293 8.81 17.11 -6.03
C VAL A 293 7.49 16.53 -6.50
N TYR A 294 7.51 15.86 -7.64
CA TYR A 294 6.39 15.01 -8.03
C TYR A 294 6.58 13.64 -7.38
N CYS A 295 5.61 13.23 -6.58
CA CYS A 295 5.55 11.91 -6.00
C CYS A 295 4.65 11.02 -6.85
N ASP A 296 5.21 9.90 -7.30
CA ASP A 296 4.44 8.80 -7.88
C ASP A 296 4.11 7.80 -6.76
N MET A 297 2.83 7.74 -6.42
CA MET A 297 2.29 6.97 -5.31
C MET A 297 1.55 5.73 -5.79
N THR A 298 1.63 5.40 -7.09
CA THR A 298 0.83 4.33 -7.70
C THR A 298 1.68 3.28 -8.40
N THR A 299 2.77 3.67 -9.06
CA THR A 299 3.65 2.77 -9.82
C THR A 299 4.47 1.87 -8.89
N ASP A 300 4.56 0.58 -9.15
CA ASP A 300 5.38 -0.40 -8.38
C ASP A 300 5.25 -0.27 -6.84
N GLY A 301 4.02 -0.02 -6.35
CA GLY A 301 3.73 0.15 -4.92
C GLY A 301 3.98 1.55 -4.34
N GLY A 302 4.26 2.55 -5.18
CA GLY A 302 4.30 3.96 -4.82
C GLY A 302 5.49 4.41 -3.96
N GLY A 303 5.43 5.64 -3.45
CA GLY A 303 6.51 6.22 -2.64
C GLY A 303 7.71 6.68 -3.46
N TRP A 304 7.55 6.86 -4.76
CA TRP A 304 8.61 7.26 -5.67
C TRP A 304 8.75 8.77 -5.74
N THR A 305 9.98 9.25 -5.67
CA THR A 305 10.31 10.65 -5.94
C THR A 305 10.79 10.79 -7.38
N VAL A 306 10.05 11.48 -8.23
CA VAL A 306 10.42 11.68 -9.64
C VAL A 306 11.56 12.69 -9.75
N ILE A 307 12.66 12.28 -10.37
CA ILE A 307 13.87 13.10 -10.56
C ILE A 307 14.02 13.63 -11.99
N GLN A 308 13.37 12.97 -12.96
CA GLN A 308 13.32 13.38 -14.36
C GLN A 308 12.01 12.91 -14.99
N ARG A 309 11.40 13.75 -15.85
CA ARG A 309 10.21 13.39 -16.62
C ARG A 309 10.19 14.05 -17.99
N ARG A 310 9.86 13.29 -19.04
CA ARG A 310 9.65 13.71 -20.44
C ARG A 310 8.36 13.10 -20.98
N PHE A 311 7.57 13.84 -21.76
CA PHE A 311 6.36 13.33 -22.42
C PHE A 311 5.79 14.23 -23.53
N ASP A 312 6.21 15.49 -23.64
CA ASP A 312 5.62 16.45 -24.60
C ASP A 312 6.63 17.39 -25.29
N GLY A 313 7.90 17.38 -24.89
CA GLY A 313 8.95 18.20 -25.49
C GLY A 313 8.85 19.69 -25.20
N THR A 314 7.99 20.12 -24.26
CA THR A 314 7.79 21.54 -23.93
C THR A 314 8.97 22.17 -23.21
N VAL A 315 9.80 21.36 -22.53
CA VAL A 315 10.98 21.83 -21.82
C VAL A 315 12.24 21.50 -22.61
N ASN A 316 13.07 22.51 -22.86
CA ASN A 316 14.37 22.32 -23.48
C ASN A 316 15.35 21.70 -22.46
N PHE A 317 15.91 20.52 -22.78
CA PHE A 317 16.94 19.84 -21.97
C PHE A 317 18.37 20.12 -22.45
N TYR A 318 18.57 20.82 -23.57
CA TYR A 318 19.90 21.23 -24.02
C TYR A 318 20.44 22.45 -23.24
N ARG A 319 20.78 22.18 -21.97
CA ARG A 319 21.07 23.18 -20.94
C ARG A 319 22.53 23.17 -20.49
N ARG A 320 22.93 24.23 -19.78
CA ARG A 320 24.28 24.34 -19.20
C ARG A 320 24.39 23.56 -17.90
N TRP A 321 25.62 23.32 -17.46
CA TRP A 321 25.94 22.68 -16.19
C TRP A 321 25.17 23.29 -15.01
N ALA A 322 25.17 24.62 -14.91
CA ALA A 322 24.48 25.32 -13.83
C ALA A 322 22.98 25.03 -13.78
N ASP A 323 22.32 24.84 -14.93
CA ASP A 323 20.90 24.49 -14.97
C ASP A 323 20.69 23.04 -14.50
N TYR A 324 21.53 22.10 -14.96
CA TYR A 324 21.48 20.70 -14.53
C TYR A 324 21.79 20.52 -13.04
N LYS A 325 22.67 21.35 -12.50
CA LYS A 325 22.97 21.40 -11.07
C LYS A 325 21.76 21.84 -10.25
N ASN A 326 21.13 22.96 -10.62
CA ASN A 326 20.03 23.57 -9.86
C ASN A 326 18.66 22.90 -10.10
N GLY A 327 18.47 22.31 -11.27
CA GLY A 327 17.18 21.82 -11.75
C GLY A 327 16.46 22.82 -12.64
N PHE A 328 15.58 22.32 -13.50
CA PHE A 328 14.77 23.11 -14.43
C PHE A 328 13.48 22.39 -14.81
N GLY A 329 12.54 23.14 -15.41
CA GLY A 329 11.20 22.64 -15.69
C GLY A 329 10.28 22.77 -14.48
N ARG A 330 9.08 22.20 -14.58
CA ARG A 330 8.08 22.20 -13.51
C ARG A 330 7.81 20.77 -13.08
N VAL A 331 7.77 20.52 -11.78
CA VAL A 331 7.58 19.16 -11.26
C VAL A 331 6.22 18.55 -11.67
N GLU A 332 5.21 19.37 -11.96
CA GLU A 332 3.94 18.91 -12.55
C GLU A 332 4.08 18.37 -13.98
N GLY A 333 5.12 18.78 -14.71
CA GLY A 333 5.33 18.51 -16.13
C GLY A 333 6.72 17.95 -16.42
N GLU A 334 7.29 18.30 -17.58
CA GLU A 334 8.67 17.92 -17.90
C GLU A 334 9.65 18.68 -17.00
N HIS A 335 10.59 17.93 -16.41
CA HIS A 335 11.58 18.53 -15.52
C HIS A 335 12.81 17.66 -15.33
N TRP A 336 13.85 18.32 -14.81
CA TRP A 336 15.02 17.73 -14.19
C TRP A 336 15.14 18.32 -12.78
N LEU A 337 15.16 17.47 -11.75
CA LEU A 337 15.09 17.92 -10.36
C LEU A 337 16.30 18.79 -9.94
N GLY A 338 17.48 18.48 -10.48
CA GLY A 338 18.75 19.14 -10.18
C GLY A 338 19.75 18.18 -9.53
N LEU A 339 20.99 18.13 -10.01
CA LEU A 339 22.02 17.21 -9.53
C LEU A 339 22.31 17.39 -8.03
N ASP A 340 22.34 18.63 -7.53
CA ASP A 340 22.52 18.89 -6.09
C ASP A 340 21.38 18.30 -5.28
N LYS A 341 20.13 18.49 -5.73
CA LYS A 341 18.95 17.98 -5.04
C LYS A 341 18.91 16.45 -5.09
N ILE A 342 19.23 15.85 -6.24
CA ILE A 342 19.27 14.41 -6.42
C ILE A 342 20.36 13.79 -5.53
N HIS A 343 21.59 14.32 -5.56
CA HIS A 343 22.68 13.85 -4.69
C HIS A 343 22.29 13.93 -3.21
N ASN A 344 21.77 15.07 -2.76
CA ASN A 344 21.34 15.26 -1.37
C ASN A 344 20.18 14.33 -0.98
N LEU A 345 19.27 14.03 -1.91
CA LEU A 345 18.15 13.11 -1.70
C LEU A 345 18.63 11.65 -1.56
N ILE A 346 19.51 11.18 -2.44
CA ILE A 346 19.88 9.76 -2.50
C ILE A 346 21.08 9.39 -1.61
N THR A 347 21.69 10.35 -0.91
CA THR A 347 22.78 10.10 0.06
C THR A 347 22.26 9.82 1.48
N GLN A 348 20.96 9.98 1.70
CA GLN A 348 20.33 9.81 3.01
C GLN A 348 20.22 8.34 3.44
N ASN A 349 20.21 7.42 2.47
CA ASN A 349 20.01 5.99 2.61
C ASN A 349 20.46 5.30 1.30
N ASP A 350 20.34 3.99 1.20
CA ASP A 350 20.45 3.30 -0.08
C ASP A 350 19.15 3.46 -0.88
N TYR A 351 19.24 4.00 -2.10
CA TYR A 351 18.08 4.22 -2.99
C TYR A 351 18.13 3.29 -4.21
N GLU A 352 16.96 2.80 -4.60
CA GLU A 352 16.71 2.20 -5.91
C GLU A 352 16.31 3.27 -6.94
N LEU A 353 16.63 3.01 -8.20
CA LEU A 353 16.19 3.79 -9.35
C LEU A 353 15.19 2.96 -10.18
N TYR A 354 14.08 3.57 -10.55
CA TYR A 354 13.12 3.04 -11.52
C TYR A 354 13.04 3.98 -12.72
N VAL A 355 13.21 3.43 -13.91
CA VAL A 355 13.11 4.13 -15.19
C VAL A 355 11.93 3.54 -15.96
N GLU A 356 10.88 4.32 -16.16
CA GLU A 356 9.73 3.98 -16.98
C GLU A 356 9.86 4.62 -18.37
N LEU A 357 9.51 3.86 -19.41
CA LEU A 357 9.66 4.24 -20.81
C LEU A 357 8.37 3.94 -21.58
N GLU A 358 7.96 4.83 -22.47
CA GLU A 358 6.82 4.66 -23.38
C GLU A 358 7.23 5.03 -24.82
N ASP A 359 6.81 4.20 -25.79
CA ASP A 359 7.01 4.45 -27.21
C ASP A 359 5.79 5.13 -27.84
N TRP A 360 5.88 5.53 -29.11
CA TRP A 360 4.79 6.23 -29.79
C TRP A 360 3.60 5.33 -30.13
N GLU A 361 3.78 4.01 -30.04
CA GLU A 361 2.74 3.00 -30.23
C GLU A 361 2.00 2.66 -28.92
N GLY A 362 2.42 3.25 -27.79
CA GLY A 362 1.84 3.02 -26.46
C GLY A 362 2.37 1.77 -25.75
N ASN A 363 3.42 1.14 -26.26
CA ASN A 363 4.10 0.07 -25.53
C ASN A 363 4.95 0.68 -24.41
N THR A 364 5.00 -0.01 -23.28
CA THR A 364 5.80 0.42 -22.12
C THR A 364 6.87 -0.60 -21.78
N ALA A 365 7.96 -0.10 -21.21
CA ALA A 365 9.03 -0.92 -20.64
C ALA A 365 9.63 -0.21 -19.42
N TYR A 366 10.30 -0.96 -18.56
CA TYR A 366 11.00 -0.41 -17.41
C TYR A 366 12.37 -1.04 -17.19
N ALA A 367 13.24 -0.25 -16.57
CA ALA A 367 14.53 -0.68 -16.03
C ALA A 367 14.63 -0.24 -14.57
N LYS A 368 14.99 -1.17 -13.70
CA LYS A 368 15.07 -0.98 -12.26
C LYS A 368 16.46 -1.36 -11.76
N TYR A 369 17.00 -0.59 -10.82
CA TYR A 369 18.36 -0.72 -10.31
C TYR A 369 18.36 -0.68 -8.80
N ASP A 370 18.83 -1.76 -8.17
CA ASP A 370 18.95 -1.86 -6.71
C ASP A 370 20.12 -1.03 -6.15
N THR A 371 21.00 -0.52 -7.02
CA THR A 371 22.07 0.40 -6.62
C THR A 371 21.98 1.64 -7.49
N PHE A 372 21.75 2.79 -6.87
CA PHE A 372 21.82 4.09 -7.52
C PHE A 372 22.42 5.13 -6.57
N SER A 373 23.56 5.70 -6.95
CA SER A 373 24.20 6.78 -6.20
C SER A 373 24.94 7.71 -7.16
N LEU A 374 25.07 8.97 -6.75
CA LEU A 374 25.81 10.00 -7.47
C LEU A 374 26.89 10.57 -6.56
N GLY A 375 28.07 10.83 -7.12
CA GLY A 375 29.06 11.72 -6.52
C GLY A 375 28.50 13.12 -6.27
N ASP A 376 29.22 13.92 -5.50
CA ASP A 376 28.95 15.35 -5.36
C ASP A 376 29.57 16.15 -6.54
N GLU A 377 29.49 17.48 -6.50
CA GLU A 377 30.10 18.32 -7.53
C GLU A 377 31.63 18.15 -7.63
N SER A 378 32.31 17.85 -6.52
CA SER A 378 33.77 17.67 -6.52
C SER A 378 34.23 16.43 -7.31
N THR A 379 33.30 15.50 -7.49
CA THR A 379 33.46 14.27 -8.29
C THR A 379 32.60 14.31 -9.56
N ASP A 380 32.20 15.51 -10.00
CA ASP A 380 31.42 15.74 -11.23
C ASP A 380 30.13 14.90 -11.31
N TYR A 381 29.48 14.65 -10.16
CA TYR A 381 28.30 13.80 -10.01
C TYR A 381 28.44 12.42 -10.66
N THR A 382 29.59 11.77 -10.46
CA THR A 382 29.88 10.43 -11.01
C THR A 382 28.77 9.43 -10.69
N LEU A 383 28.25 8.73 -11.69
CA LEU A 383 27.20 7.72 -11.55
C LEU A 383 27.77 6.41 -11.01
N ASN A 384 27.13 5.83 -10.00
CA ASN A 384 27.30 4.43 -9.61
C ASN A 384 25.95 3.72 -9.65
N ILE A 385 25.86 2.70 -10.50
CA ILE A 385 24.61 1.99 -10.81
C ILE A 385 24.81 0.48 -10.97
N GLY A 386 23.84 -0.31 -10.50
CA GLY A 386 23.92 -1.77 -10.54
C GLY A 386 22.63 -2.46 -10.09
N GLY A 387 22.65 -3.80 -10.06
CA GLY A 387 21.50 -4.60 -9.64
C GLY A 387 20.31 -4.48 -10.60
N TYR A 388 20.57 -4.53 -11.90
CA TYR A 388 19.52 -4.37 -12.92
C TYR A 388 18.45 -5.46 -12.85
N SER A 389 17.20 -5.05 -12.99
CA SER A 389 16.04 -5.88 -13.33
C SER A 389 15.08 -5.10 -14.24
N GLY A 390 14.18 -5.81 -14.93
CA GLY A 390 13.17 -5.20 -15.81
C GLY A 390 13.22 -5.73 -17.25
N ASN A 391 12.37 -5.15 -18.10
CA ASN A 391 12.12 -5.62 -19.47
C ASN A 391 12.59 -4.64 -20.56
N ALA A 392 13.15 -3.48 -20.21
CA ALA A 392 13.70 -2.51 -21.17
C ALA A 392 15.12 -2.85 -21.67
N GLY A 393 15.79 -3.81 -21.03
CA GLY A 393 17.23 -4.02 -21.17
C GLY A 393 18.04 -3.01 -20.35
N ASP A 394 19.21 -3.43 -19.89
CA ASP A 394 20.14 -2.60 -19.10
C ASP A 394 20.99 -1.61 -19.93
N ALA A 395 20.38 -0.54 -20.46
CA ALA A 395 21.12 0.42 -21.28
C ALA A 395 21.98 1.39 -20.45
N ILE A 396 21.65 1.60 -19.16
CA ILE A 396 22.35 2.57 -18.32
C ILE A 396 23.65 2.01 -17.73
N ILE A 397 23.83 0.68 -17.64
CA ILE A 397 25.07 0.09 -17.08
C ILE A 397 26.32 0.50 -17.88
N TYR A 398 26.15 0.79 -19.17
CA TYR A 398 27.20 1.34 -20.02
C TYR A 398 27.74 2.70 -19.53
N HIS A 399 26.96 3.40 -18.71
CA HIS A 399 27.26 4.71 -18.15
C HIS A 399 27.78 4.62 -16.69
N ASN A 400 27.90 3.41 -16.13
CA ASN A 400 28.38 3.23 -14.76
C ASN A 400 29.83 3.73 -14.60
N GLY A 401 30.08 4.50 -13.54
CA GLY A 401 31.38 5.12 -13.26
C GLY A 401 31.66 6.39 -14.06
N MET A 402 30.74 6.83 -14.93
CA MET A 402 30.94 8.03 -15.73
C MET A 402 30.55 9.30 -14.98
N LYS A 403 31.27 10.38 -15.28
CA LYS A 403 30.97 11.73 -14.80
C LYS A 403 29.82 12.34 -15.60
N PHE A 404 29.09 13.27 -14.99
CA PHE A 404 28.06 14.01 -15.70
C PHE A 404 28.71 15.00 -16.67
N SER A 405 28.15 15.12 -17.87
CA SER A 405 28.50 16.11 -18.88
C SER A 405 27.29 16.95 -19.24
N ALA A 406 27.51 18.23 -19.56
CA ALA A 406 26.49 19.18 -20.00
C ALA A 406 27.01 20.00 -21.18
N ARG A 407 26.18 20.86 -21.78
CA ARG A 407 26.53 21.61 -23.01
C ARG A 407 27.88 22.34 -22.99
N ASP A 408 28.25 22.85 -21.82
CA ASP A 408 29.42 23.68 -21.57
C ASP A 408 30.48 23.00 -20.68
N VAL A 409 30.26 21.75 -20.27
CA VAL A 409 31.18 20.96 -19.44
C VAL A 409 31.35 19.58 -20.05
N ASP A 410 32.57 19.30 -20.50
CA ASP A 410 32.93 18.10 -21.21
C ASP A 410 33.71 17.15 -20.28
N ASN A 411 32.97 16.18 -19.72
CA ASN A 411 33.49 15.18 -18.80
C ASN A 411 33.30 13.75 -19.35
N ASP A 412 32.98 13.63 -20.64
CA ASP A 412 32.76 12.35 -21.28
C ASP A 412 34.09 11.67 -21.66
N PHE A 413 34.03 10.42 -22.15
CA PHE A 413 35.24 9.66 -22.48
C PHE A 413 35.72 9.90 -23.93
N ASP A 414 34.93 10.61 -24.73
CA ASP A 414 35.30 10.90 -26.10
C ASP A 414 36.40 11.98 -26.11
N SER A 415 37.45 11.74 -26.87
CA SER A 415 38.59 12.67 -26.94
C SER A 415 38.50 13.64 -28.12
N ILE A 416 37.48 13.48 -28.97
CA ILE A 416 37.32 14.18 -30.24
C ILE A 416 36.01 14.98 -30.25
N ASP A 417 34.92 14.37 -29.81
CA ASP A 417 33.59 14.97 -29.81
C ASP A 417 33.15 15.31 -28.38
N HIS A 418 32.13 16.17 -28.26
CA HIS A 418 31.52 16.49 -26.99
C HIS A 418 30.08 15.97 -27.00
N CYS A 419 29.86 14.82 -26.34
CA CYS A 419 28.64 14.04 -26.45
C CYS A 419 27.39 14.83 -26.07
N ALA A 420 27.49 15.69 -25.05
CA ALA A 420 26.38 16.53 -24.61
C ALA A 420 25.93 17.55 -25.68
N ARG A 421 26.84 18.00 -26.54
CA ARG A 421 26.51 18.86 -27.68
C ARG A 421 25.90 18.07 -28.83
N ARG A 422 26.44 16.88 -29.11
CA ARG A 422 25.95 16.03 -30.21
C ARG A 422 24.56 15.46 -29.93
N ILE A 423 24.29 15.02 -28.70
CA ILE A 423 22.99 14.45 -28.30
C ILE A 423 22.00 15.54 -27.83
N ALA A 424 22.50 16.75 -27.59
CA ALA A 424 21.73 17.91 -27.15
C ALA A 424 21.03 17.70 -25.79
N GLY A 425 21.78 17.22 -24.81
CA GLY A 425 21.31 16.95 -23.44
C GLY A 425 22.48 16.73 -22.49
N GLY A 426 22.25 16.86 -21.19
CA GLY A 426 23.21 16.49 -20.15
C GLY A 426 23.00 15.04 -19.68
N TRP A 427 24.08 14.28 -19.54
CA TRP A 427 24.04 12.86 -19.14
C TRP A 427 25.42 12.38 -18.67
N TRP A 428 25.47 11.14 -18.15
CA TRP A 428 26.71 10.44 -17.83
C TRP A 428 27.30 9.78 -19.08
N TYR A 429 27.78 10.57 -20.04
CA TYR A 429 28.22 10.06 -21.34
C TYR A 429 29.56 9.31 -21.29
N THR A 430 29.70 8.31 -22.17
CA THR A 430 30.96 7.62 -22.52
C THR A 430 31.48 8.14 -23.86
N SER A 431 31.36 7.36 -24.95
CA SER A 431 31.65 7.76 -26.35
C SER A 431 30.61 7.13 -27.30
N CYS A 432 29.35 7.58 -27.33
CA CYS A 432 28.76 8.56 -26.40
C CYS A 432 27.74 7.94 -25.43
N ALA A 433 26.86 7.05 -25.88
CA ALA A 433 25.75 6.59 -25.05
C ALA A 433 25.08 5.32 -25.56
N HIS A 434 24.55 4.53 -24.63
CA HIS A 434 23.52 3.52 -24.89
C HIS A 434 22.13 3.97 -24.42
N SER A 435 22.05 5.06 -23.64
CA SER A 435 20.81 5.74 -23.29
C SER A 435 21.06 7.24 -23.20
N ALA A 436 20.06 8.04 -23.56
CA ALA A 436 20.10 9.49 -23.32
C ALA A 436 18.68 10.05 -23.16
N LEU A 437 18.12 9.91 -21.96
CA LEU A 437 16.74 10.34 -21.68
C LEU A 437 16.58 11.87 -21.67
N ASN A 438 17.70 12.58 -21.59
CA ASN A 438 17.79 14.04 -21.61
C ASN A 438 18.08 14.62 -23.01
N GLY A 439 18.14 13.80 -24.06
CA GLY A 439 18.39 14.26 -25.42
C GLY A 439 17.25 15.13 -25.99
N ALA A 440 17.46 15.57 -27.23
CA ALA A 440 16.46 16.29 -28.01
C ALA A 440 15.15 15.47 -28.13
N TYR A 441 14.01 16.13 -27.93
CA TYR A 441 12.71 15.49 -28.04
C TYR A 441 12.19 15.62 -29.47
N TYR A 442 11.96 14.49 -30.14
CA TYR A 442 11.45 14.46 -31.51
C TYR A 442 10.07 13.81 -31.55
N HIS A 443 9.11 14.52 -32.14
CA HIS A 443 7.83 13.95 -32.52
C HIS A 443 8.01 13.02 -33.74
N PRO A 444 7.11 12.05 -33.96
CA PRO A 444 7.21 11.11 -35.08
C PRO A 444 7.35 11.80 -36.44
N GLU A 445 6.70 12.94 -36.63
CA GLU A 445 6.76 13.76 -37.85
C GLU A 445 8.14 14.37 -38.12
N ASP A 446 8.92 14.66 -37.08
CA ASP A 446 10.25 15.28 -37.17
C ASP A 446 11.38 14.23 -37.15
N TYR A 447 11.03 12.97 -36.88
CA TYR A 447 11.98 11.89 -36.68
C TYR A 447 12.19 11.05 -37.95
N HIS A 448 13.41 11.09 -38.50
CA HIS A 448 13.81 10.42 -39.73
C HIS A 448 15.01 9.48 -39.50
N GLY A 449 15.01 8.77 -38.37
CA GLY A 449 16.04 7.78 -38.05
C GLY A 449 17.44 8.40 -37.93
N THR A 450 18.41 7.86 -38.67
CA THR A 450 19.81 8.30 -38.63
C THR A 450 20.01 9.77 -39.01
N ASP A 451 19.10 10.33 -39.81
CA ASP A 451 19.23 11.69 -40.35
C ASP A 451 18.86 12.79 -39.33
N THR A 452 18.06 12.44 -38.30
CA THR A 452 17.62 13.37 -37.23
C THR A 452 18.54 13.34 -36.01
N GLY A 453 19.23 12.22 -35.78
CA GLY A 453 20.09 12.00 -34.60
C GLY A 453 19.44 11.09 -33.55
N TRP A 454 20.02 11.06 -32.34
CA TRP A 454 19.74 10.03 -31.34
C TRP A 454 18.49 10.33 -30.48
N GLY A 455 18.14 11.60 -30.26
CA GLY A 455 16.93 12.00 -29.54
C GLY A 455 16.88 11.50 -28.09
N VAL A 456 15.66 11.23 -27.59
CA VAL A 456 15.41 10.58 -26.29
C VAL A 456 15.37 9.07 -26.51
N PHE A 457 16.41 8.31 -26.19
CA PHE A 457 16.48 6.89 -26.58
C PHE A 457 16.97 5.94 -25.49
N TRP A 458 16.62 4.66 -25.67
CA TRP A 458 17.07 3.52 -24.87
C TRP A 458 17.46 2.37 -25.80
N TYR A 459 18.78 2.15 -25.96
CA TYR A 459 19.33 1.31 -27.02
C TYR A 459 18.79 -0.12 -27.03
N GLN A 460 18.77 -0.79 -25.88
CA GLN A 460 18.38 -2.20 -25.81
C GLN A 460 16.88 -2.43 -25.99
N TRP A 461 16.05 -1.39 -25.91
CA TRP A 461 14.61 -1.51 -26.13
C TRP A 461 14.20 -1.18 -27.57
N LYS A 462 14.49 0.04 -28.04
CA LYS A 462 14.05 0.52 -29.37
C LYS A 462 15.20 0.86 -30.32
N GLY A 463 16.45 0.73 -29.88
CA GLY A 463 17.64 1.06 -30.66
C GLY A 463 18.15 2.50 -30.47
N LEU A 464 19.26 2.84 -31.13
CA LEU A 464 19.89 4.18 -31.06
C LEU A 464 19.08 5.26 -31.78
N TYR A 465 18.29 4.85 -32.76
CA TYR A 465 17.60 5.73 -33.67
C TYR A 465 16.08 5.59 -33.53
N TYR A 466 15.59 5.61 -32.30
CA TYR A 466 14.18 5.72 -31.99
C TYR A 466 14.02 6.70 -30.82
N SER A 467 13.33 7.82 -31.05
CA SER A 467 13.01 8.77 -29.99
C SER A 467 11.75 8.34 -29.27
N LEU A 468 11.85 8.08 -27.97
CA LEU A 468 10.75 7.70 -27.09
C LEU A 468 9.76 8.85 -26.90
N LYS A 469 8.51 8.47 -26.60
CA LYS A 469 7.41 9.39 -26.33
C LYS A 469 7.44 9.86 -24.88
N ALA A 470 7.58 8.96 -23.92
CA ALA A 470 7.65 9.36 -22.52
C ALA A 470 8.75 8.62 -21.76
N THR A 471 9.35 9.33 -20.80
CA THR A 471 10.36 8.78 -19.89
C THR A 471 10.14 9.35 -18.50
N LYS A 472 10.26 8.52 -17.46
CA LYS A 472 10.19 8.95 -16.07
C LYS A 472 11.24 8.23 -15.26
N MET A 473 12.17 8.97 -14.67
CA MET A 473 13.15 8.44 -13.73
C MET A 473 12.74 8.81 -12.32
N MET A 474 12.72 7.84 -11.42
CA MET A 474 12.28 8.05 -10.05
C MET A 474 13.05 7.17 -9.06
N VAL A 475 13.21 7.68 -7.84
CA VAL A 475 14.00 7.03 -6.79
C VAL A 475 13.18 6.78 -5.53
N ARG A 476 13.53 5.72 -4.80
CA ARG A 476 12.91 5.33 -3.53
C ARG A 476 13.94 4.61 -2.65
N PRO A 477 13.89 4.72 -1.32
CA PRO A 477 14.80 3.96 -0.45
C PRO A 477 14.63 2.45 -0.64
N LEU A 478 15.71 1.66 -0.66
CA LEU A 478 15.64 0.19 -0.77
C LEU A 478 14.95 -0.47 0.43
N ASN A 479 15.11 0.12 1.61
CA ASN A 479 14.41 -0.33 2.81
C ASN A 479 12.95 0.13 2.86
N PHE A 480 12.45 0.78 1.79
CA PHE A 480 11.04 1.06 1.63
C PHE A 480 10.29 -0.26 1.70
N THR A 481 9.66 -0.44 2.85
CA THR A 481 8.87 -1.62 3.07
C THR A 481 7.50 -1.28 2.51
N ARG A 482 7.08 -2.01 1.48
CA ARG A 482 5.67 -2.03 1.02
C ARG A 482 4.69 -2.42 2.15
N LYS A 483 5.22 -2.80 3.34
CA LYS A 483 4.49 -3.02 4.58
C LYS A 483 3.81 -1.74 5.03
N LEU A 484 2.57 -1.60 4.58
CA LEU A 484 1.50 -1.50 5.55
C LEU A 484 0.76 -2.85 5.56
#